data_AF-A0A1J7CPS6-F1
#
_entry.id   AF-A0A1J7CPS6-F1
#
_cell.length_a   1.000
_cell.length_b   1.000
_cell.length_c   1.000
_cell.angle_alpha   90.00
_cell.angle_beta   90.00
_cell.angle_gamma   90.00
#
_symmetry.space_group_name_H-M   'P 1'
#
loop_
_entity.id
_entity.type
_entity.pdbx_description
1 polymer ?
#
loop_
_entity_poly.entity_id
_entity_poly.type
_entity_poly.pdbx_seq_one_letter_code
_entity_poly.pdbx_strand_id
1 'polypeptide(L)'
;MTYCKRRGDYESAEDYPWKSAALYWLVTDLFDAMRRYRLTDEEVRKKSESLLSKMEKRLGRGDVIPAPVKRIAPPRHPSGPTPAELLYAKCQQRKEAGLI
;
A
#
# COMPACT_ATOMS: atom_id res chain seq x y z
N MET A 1 17.77 -13.44 -1.94
CA MET A 1 16.91 -12.35 -1.43
C MET A 1 16.20 -12.82 -0.17
N THR A 2 16.45 -12.21 0.98
CA THR A 2 16.05 -12.76 2.29
C THR A 2 14.76 -12.13 2.84
N TYR A 3 14.41 -10.92 2.39
CA TYR A 3 13.22 -10.20 2.85
C TYR A 3 11.93 -11.01 2.70
N CYS A 4 11.64 -11.55 1.52
CA CYS A 4 10.40 -12.32 1.31
C CYS A 4 10.30 -13.55 2.22
N LYS A 5 11.43 -14.15 2.60
CA LYS A 5 11.49 -15.30 3.51
C LYS A 5 11.28 -14.91 4.98
N ARG A 6 11.79 -13.75 5.40
CA ARG A 6 11.74 -13.24 6.77
C ARG A 6 10.68 -12.16 6.99
N ARG A 7 9.80 -11.92 6.03
CA ARG A 7 8.84 -10.81 6.09
C ARG A 7 7.91 -10.90 7.29
N GLY A 8 7.57 -12.12 7.72
CA GLY A 8 6.76 -12.36 8.92
C GLY A 8 7.45 -11.98 10.24
N ASP A 9 8.77 -11.80 10.23
CA ASP A 9 9.55 -11.47 11.43
C ASP A 9 9.55 -9.95 11.73
N TYR A 10 8.98 -9.12 10.85
CA TYR A 10 8.98 -7.65 10.97
C TYR A 10 7.55 -7.10 10.88
N GLU A 11 7.23 -6.10 11.70
CA GLU A 11 5.90 -5.47 11.73
C GLU A 11 5.59 -4.69 10.44
N SER A 12 6.60 -4.00 9.88
CA SER A 12 6.47 -3.26 8.63
C SER A 12 7.64 -3.52 7.69
N ALA A 13 7.43 -3.21 6.41
CA ALA A 13 8.48 -3.34 5.40
C ALA A 13 9.68 -2.43 5.70
N GLU A 14 9.47 -1.26 6.34
CA GLU A 14 10.55 -0.32 6.66
C GLU A 14 11.45 -0.79 7.82
N ASP A 15 10.96 -1.69 8.69
CA ASP A 15 11.74 -2.19 9.84
C ASP A 15 12.82 -3.22 9.44
N TYR A 16 12.75 -3.73 8.21
CA TYR A 16 13.78 -4.62 7.69
C TYR A 16 15.08 -3.85 7.43
N PRO A 17 16.27 -4.40 7.78
CA PRO A 17 17.55 -3.75 7.57
C PRO A 17 17.94 -3.75 6.09
N TRP A 18 17.36 -2.85 5.31
CA TRP A 18 17.67 -2.67 3.89
C TRP A 18 19.10 -2.16 3.71
N LYS A 19 19.86 -2.80 2.82
CA LYS A 19 21.23 -2.36 2.48
C LYS A 19 21.25 -1.02 1.75
N SER A 20 20.16 -0.68 1.06
CA SER A 20 20.00 0.60 0.37
C SER A 20 18.51 0.92 0.18
N ALA A 21 18.19 2.21 0.07
CA ALA A 21 16.84 2.67 -0.25
C ALA A 21 16.37 2.15 -1.61
N ALA A 22 17.27 2.00 -2.59
CA ALA A 22 16.95 1.44 -3.90
C ALA A 22 16.39 0.01 -3.80
N LEU A 23 17.01 -0.83 -2.95
CA LEU A 23 16.57 -2.21 -2.75
C LEU A 23 15.19 -2.28 -2.10
N TYR A 24 14.89 -1.37 -1.18
CA TYR A 24 13.54 -1.24 -0.61
C TYR A 24 12.51 -1.05 -1.73
N TRP A 25 12.65 0.03 -2.51
CA TRP A 25 11.68 0.36 -3.57
C TRP A 25 11.54 -0.73 -4.63
N LEU A 26 12.64 -1.37 -5.04
CA LEU A 26 12.61 -2.45 -6.01
C LEU A 26 11.82 -3.66 -5.49
N VAL A 27 12.11 -4.10 -4.27
CA VAL A 27 11.51 -5.32 -3.70
C VAL A 27 10.07 -5.08 -3.29
N THR A 28 9.73 -3.90 -2.76
CA THR A 28 8.34 -3.56 -2.42
C THR A 28 7.48 -3.44 -3.67
N ASP A 29 7.96 -2.78 -4.73
CA ASP A 29 7.21 -2.64 -5.99
C ASP A 29 7.02 -4.00 -6.67
N LEU A 30 8.05 -4.84 -6.69
CA LEU A 30 7.95 -6.18 -7.25
C LEU A 30 6.95 -7.04 -6.47
N PHE A 31 7.00 -7.01 -5.14
CA PHE A 31 6.10 -7.78 -4.29
C PHE A 31 4.64 -7.29 -4.42
N ASP A 32 4.43 -5.98 -4.47
CA ASP A 32 3.11 -5.39 -4.69
C ASP A 32 2.55 -5.79 -6.06
N ALA A 33 3.37 -5.79 -7.11
CA ALA A 33 2.99 -6.27 -8.44
C ALA A 33 2.63 -7.76 -8.43
N MET A 34 3.45 -8.62 -7.80
CA MET A 34 3.13 -10.05 -7.63
C MET A 34 1.79 -10.24 -6.93
N ARG A 35 1.55 -9.50 -5.84
CA ARG A 35 0.31 -9.61 -5.05
C ARG A 35 -0.92 -9.13 -5.81
N ARG A 36 -0.81 -8.04 -6.56
CA ARG A 36 -1.94 -7.44 -7.31
C ARG A 36 -2.29 -8.24 -8.56
N TYR A 37 -1.29 -8.72 -9.29
CA TYR A 37 -1.48 -9.31 -10.62
C TYR A 37 -1.32 -10.83 -10.68
N ARG A 38 -0.95 -11.49 -9.57
CA ARG A 38 -0.66 -12.95 -9.51
C ARG A 38 0.28 -13.39 -10.63
N LEU A 39 1.38 -12.66 -10.76
CA LEU A 39 2.37 -12.87 -11.82
C LEU A 39 2.95 -14.30 -11.78
N THR A 40 3.17 -14.88 -12.95
CA THR A 40 3.94 -16.11 -13.14
C THR A 40 5.45 -15.86 -13.01
N ASP A 41 6.26 -16.91 -12.91
CA ASP A 41 7.72 -16.78 -12.75
C ASP A 41 8.39 -15.98 -13.89
N GLU A 42 7.97 -16.21 -15.14
CA GLU A 42 8.46 -15.48 -16.30
C GLU A 42 8.10 -14.00 -16.25
N GLU A 43 6.87 -13.68 -15.86
CA GLU A 43 6.40 -12.30 -15.73
C GLU A 43 7.09 -11.58 -14.57
N VAL A 44 7.35 -12.28 -13.48
CA VAL A 44 8.17 -11.80 -12.35
C VAL A 44 9.55 -11.42 -12.83
N ARG A 45 10.21 -12.30 -13.60
CA ARG A 45 11.53 -12.03 -14.15
C ARG A 45 11.52 -10.79 -15.03
N LYS A 46 10.60 -10.73 -15.99
CA LYS A 46 10.44 -9.57 -16.89
C LYS A 46 10.15 -8.28 -16.14
N LYS A 47 9.33 -8.35 -15.08
CA LYS A 47 9.02 -7.18 -14.23
C LYS A 47 10.26 -6.74 -13.45
N SER A 48 11.04 -7.67 -12.94
CA SER A 48 12.27 -7.39 -12.19
C SER A 48 13.32 -6.68 -13.06
N GLU A 49 13.49 -7.13 -14.31
CA GLU A 49 14.36 -6.50 -15.30
C GLU A 49 13.90 -5.06 -15.60
N SER A 50 12.59 -4.87 -15.82
CA SER A 50 12.01 -3.55 -16.05
C SER A 50 12.22 -2.59 -14.87
N LEU A 51 12.05 -3.06 -13.64
CA LEU A 51 12.26 -2.26 -12.43
C LEU A 51 13.75 -1.88 -12.25
N LEU A 52 14.67 -2.81 -12.53
CA LEU A 52 16.11 -2.53 -12.49
C LEU A 52 16.51 -1.47 -13.50
N SER A 53 16.10 -1.61 -14.77
CA SER A 53 16.39 -0.59 -15.80
C SER A 53 15.77 0.76 -15.48
N LYS A 54 14.58 0.78 -14.85
CA LYS A 54 13.96 2.04 -14.39
C LYS A 54 14.79 2.70 -13.28
N MET A 55 15.32 1.89 -12.35
CA MET A 55 16.14 2.39 -11.26
C MET A 55 17.52 2.87 -11.75
N GLU A 56 18.14 2.13 -12.66
CA GLU A 56 19.39 2.53 -13.31
C GLU A 56 19.25 3.89 -14.01
N LYS A 57 18.18 4.07 -14.80
CA LYS A 57 17.89 5.36 -15.44
C LYS A 57 17.69 6.50 -14.44
N ARG A 58 17.07 6.24 -13.28
CA ARG A 58 16.94 7.24 -12.21
C ARG A 58 18.30 7.61 -11.63
N LEU A 59 19.14 6.62 -11.35
CA LEU A 59 20.49 6.84 -10.83
C LEU A 59 21.37 7.60 -11.84
N GLY A 60 21.31 7.24 -13.13
CA GLY A 60 22.05 7.93 -14.19
C GLY A 60 21.63 9.39 -14.39
N ARG A 61 20.38 9.75 -14.03
CA ARG A 61 19.92 11.14 -14.00
C ARG A 61 20.36 11.92 -12.76
N GLY A 62 20.91 11.24 -11.75
CA GLY A 62 21.21 11.83 -10.45
C GLY A 62 19.98 12.02 -9.55
N ASP A 63 18.88 11.31 -9.82
CA ASP A 63 17.68 11.37 -8.98
C ASP A 63 17.99 10.79 -7.59
N VAL A 64 17.71 11.55 -6.52
CA VAL A 64 17.80 11.04 -5.15
C VAL A 64 16.66 10.06 -4.90
N ILE A 65 17.00 8.84 -4.50
CA ILE A 65 16.01 7.84 -4.12
C ILE A 65 15.49 8.18 -2.72
N PRO A 66 14.17 8.36 -2.54
CA PRO A 66 13.62 8.71 -1.24
C PRO A 66 13.89 7.61 -0.22
N ALA A 67 14.12 7.99 1.03
CA ALA A 67 14.26 7.02 2.12
C ALA A 67 12.94 6.25 2.32
N PRO A 68 12.98 5.00 2.81
CA PRO A 68 11.79 4.27 3.24
C PRO A 68 11.11 5.03 4.39
N VAL A 69 9.85 5.43 4.23
CA VAL A 69 9.08 6.14 5.25
C VAL A 69 7.83 5.35 5.59
N LYS A 70 7.62 5.12 6.90
CA LYS A 70 6.39 4.49 7.43
C LYS A 70 5.17 5.26 6.96
N ARG A 71 4.24 4.56 6.30
CA ARG A 71 2.97 5.18 5.87
C ARG A 71 2.21 5.71 7.08
N ILE A 72 1.69 6.92 6.93
CA ILE A 72 0.78 7.52 7.92
C ILE A 72 -0.44 6.63 8.06
N ALA A 73 -0.93 6.46 9.28
CA ALA A 73 -2.13 5.67 9.56
C ALA A 73 -3.30 6.14 8.68
N PRO A 74 -4.15 5.22 8.19
CA PRO A 74 -5.31 5.61 7.39
C PRO A 74 -6.19 6.59 8.19
N PRO A 75 -6.84 7.56 7.52
CA PRO A 75 -7.76 8.46 8.18
C PRO A 75 -8.84 7.62 8.88
N ARG A 76 -9.03 7.87 10.18
CA ARG A 76 -10.09 7.22 10.94
C ARG A 76 -11.44 7.67 10.40
N HIS A 77 -12.38 6.75 10.24
CA HIS A 77 -13.77 7.13 9.97
C HIS A 77 -14.25 8.07 11.09
N PRO A 78 -14.99 9.14 10.77
CA PRO A 78 -15.51 10.04 11.79
C PRO A 78 -16.37 9.22 12.76
N SER A 79 -16.15 9.37 14.06
CA SER A 79 -16.84 8.62 15.12
C SER A 79 -18.32 8.98 15.29
N GLY A 80 -18.91 9.69 14.33
CA GLY A 80 -20.30 10.12 14.34
C GLY A 80 -21.22 9.16 13.59
N PRO A 81 -22.54 9.36 13.72
CA PRO A 81 -23.52 8.53 13.04
C PRO A 81 -23.29 8.59 11.54
N THR A 82 -23.31 7.42 10.91
CA THR A 82 -23.19 7.29 9.46
C THR A 82 -24.37 8.01 8.79
N PRO A 83 -24.20 8.50 7.55
CA PRO A 83 -25.31 9.11 6.80
C PRO A 83 -26.54 8.20 6.71
N ALA A 84 -26.34 6.86 6.68
CA ALA A 84 -27.42 5.88 6.70
C ALA A 84 -28.21 5.90 8.02
N GLU A 85 -27.54 5.99 9.17
CA GLU A 85 -28.18 6.09 10.48
C GLU A 85 -28.99 7.39 10.62
N LEU A 86 -28.46 8.51 10.12
CA LEU A 86 -29.19 9.78 10.09
C LEU A 86 -30.47 9.70 9.24
N LEU A 87 -30.40 9.01 8.09
CA LEU A 87 -31.56 8.78 7.23
C LEU A 87 -32.59 7.88 7.92
N TYR A 88 -32.15 6.83 8.61
CA TYR A 88 -33.01 5.93 9.37
C TYR A 88 -33.73 6.67 10.51
N ALA A 89 -33.00 7.48 11.29
CA ALA A 89 -33.58 8.32 12.34
C ALA A 89 -34.62 9.31 11.79
N LYS A 90 -34.34 9.95 10.65
CA LYS A 90 -35.33 10.81 9.96
C LYS A 90 -36.57 10.04 9.53
N CYS A 91 -36.42 8.80 9.07
CA CYS A 91 -37.55 7.94 8.72
C CYS A 91 -38.42 7.62 9.94
N GLN A 92 -37.79 7.30 11.09
CA GLN A 92 -38.50 7.05 12.34
C GLN A 92 -39.29 8.28 12.81
N GLN A 93 -38.67 9.46 12.79
CA GLN A 93 -39.34 10.71 13.17
C GLN A 93 -40.57 11.01 12.30
N ARG A 94 -40.51 10.71 10.99
CA ARG A 94 -41.65 10.92 10.08
C ARG A 94 -42.81 9.96 10.36
N LYS A 95 -42.53 8.72 10.78
CA LYS A 95 -43.54 7.76 11.22
C LYS A 95 -44.19 8.19 12.53
N GLU A 96 -43.39 8.62 13.50
CA GLU A 96 -43.89 9.12 14.80
C GLU A 96 -44.74 10.39 14.64
N ALA A 97 -44.39 11.24 13.67
CA ALA A 97 -45.15 12.44 13.31
C ALA A 97 -46.40 12.17 12.45
N GLY A 98 -46.70 10.91 12.10
CA GLY A 98 -47.88 10.54 11.31
C GLY A 98 -47.86 11.03 9.85
N LEU A 99 -46.67 11.33 9.31
CA LEU A 99 -46.49 11.79 7.93
C LEU A 99 -46.29 10.64 6.93
N ILE A 100 -46.16 9.39 7.43
CA ILE A 100 -45.96 8.14 6.70
C ILE A 100 -46.67 7.02 7.46
#